data_AF-A0A961UXI3-F1
#
_entry.id   AF-A0A961UXI3-F1
#
_cell.length_a   1.000
_cell.length_b   1.000
_cell.length_c   1.000
_cell.angle_alpha   90.00
_cell.angle_beta   90.00
_cell.angle_gamma   90.00
#
_symmetry.space_group_name_H-M   'P 1'
#
loop_
_entity.id
_entity.type
_entity.pdbx_description
1 polymer ?
#
loop_
_entity_poly.entity_id
_entity_poly.type
_entity_poly.pdbx_seq_one_letter_code
_entity_poly.pdbx_strand_id
1 'polypeptide(L)'
;SRAANRATLGANFERASELVDVPQDFIMQVYELLRPGRAKDKQPLLDAAKTLRETYGASRMADFVEEAATVYERRGLYTHRF
;
A
#
# COMPACT_ATOMS: atom_id res chain seq x y z
N SER A 1 26.32 -5.49 -1.39
CA SER A 1 26.03 -4.04 -1.51
C SER A 1 24.99 -3.61 -0.47
N ARG A 2 25.41 -3.36 0.78
CA ARG A 2 24.61 -2.68 1.83
C ARG A 2 25.37 -1.43 2.27
N ALA A 3 25.74 -0.59 1.30
CA ALA A 3 26.67 0.51 1.49
C ALA A 3 25.93 1.86 1.37
N ALA A 4 25.07 2.15 2.35
CA ALA A 4 24.69 3.49 2.78
C ALA A 4 23.69 3.33 3.94
N ASN A 5 23.68 4.24 4.91
CA ASN A 5 22.65 4.42 5.93
C ASN A 5 21.27 4.77 5.33
N ARG A 6 20.82 4.04 4.30
CA ARG A 6 19.62 4.27 3.50
C ARG A 6 18.78 3.00 3.45
N ALA A 7 18.59 2.36 4.61
CA ALA A 7 17.73 1.17 4.72
C ALA A 7 16.32 1.44 4.16
N THR A 8 15.80 2.66 4.35
CA THR A 8 14.52 3.12 3.78
C THR A 8 14.51 3.18 2.25
N LEU A 9 15.63 3.55 1.62
CA LEU A 9 15.76 3.57 0.16
C LEU A 9 15.81 2.15 -0.42
N GLY A 10 16.53 1.24 0.26
CA GLY A 10 16.56 -0.18 -0.12
C GLY A 10 15.16 -0.79 -0.06
N ALA A 11 14.44 -0.59 1.04
CA ALA A 11 13.06 -1.05 1.19
C ALA A 11 12.13 -0.44 0.12
N ASN A 12 12.37 0.81 -0.30
CA ASN A 12 11.60 1.42 -1.36
C ASN A 12 11.85 0.77 -2.73
N PHE A 13 13.11 0.47 -3.06
CA PHE A 13 13.45 -0.22 -4.31
C PHE A 13 12.95 -1.66 -4.34
N GLU A 14 13.00 -2.38 -3.21
CA GLU A 14 12.43 -3.73 -3.12
C GLU A 14 10.92 -3.71 -3.38
N ARG A 15 10.18 -2.78 -2.77
CA ARG A 15 8.75 -2.61 -3.06
C ARG A 15 8.47 -2.21 -4.50
N ALA A 16 9.28 -1.31 -5.07
CA ALA A 16 9.13 -0.90 -6.47
C ALA A 16 9.40 -2.07 -7.44
N SER A 17 10.32 -2.98 -7.08
CA SER A 17 10.59 -4.18 -7.89
C SER A 17 9.40 -5.15 -7.92
N GLU A 18 8.63 -5.23 -6.84
CA GLU A 18 7.41 -6.05 -6.77
C GLU A 18 6.24 -5.47 -7.58
N LEU A 19 6.31 -4.19 -7.95
CA LEU A 19 5.25 -3.52 -8.71
C LEU A 19 5.41 -3.60 -10.23
N VAL A 20 6.50 -4.20 -10.73
CA VAL A 20 6.81 -4.23 -12.18
C VAL A 20 5.71 -4.93 -12.99
N ASP A 21 5.15 -6.01 -12.45
CA ASP A 21 4.12 -6.81 -13.11
C ASP A 21 2.69 -6.37 -12.73
N VAL A 22 2.55 -5.31 -11.92
CA VAL A 22 1.27 -4.78 -11.48
C VAL A 22 0.74 -3.79 -12.52
N PRO A 23 -0.47 -3.98 -13.07
CA PRO A 23 -1.07 -3.05 -14.00
C PRO A 23 -1.14 -1.63 -13.44
N GLN A 24 -0.81 -0.63 -14.26
CA GLN A 24 -0.79 0.78 -13.87
C GLN A 24 -2.13 1.24 -13.27
N ASP A 25 -3.25 0.82 -13.84
CA ASP A 25 -4.59 1.20 -13.36
C ASP A 25 -4.84 0.71 -11.93
N PHE A 26 -4.35 -0.50 -11.61
CA PHE A 26 -4.45 -1.04 -10.26
C PHE A 26 -3.52 -0.31 -9.28
N ILE A 27 -2.30 0.05 -9.71
CA ILE A 27 -1.41 0.92 -8.89
C ILE A 27 -2.11 2.24 -8.56
N MET A 28 -2.76 2.86 -9.53
CA MET A 28 -3.51 4.11 -9.33
C MET A 28 -4.72 3.91 -8.41
N GLN A 29 -5.41 2.78 -8.50
CA GLN A 29 -6.50 2.43 -7.58
C GLN A 29 -5.99 2.32 -6.13
N VAL A 30 -4.90 1.57 -5.90
CA VAL A 30 -4.29 1.44 -4.56
C VAL A 30 -3.85 2.80 -4.03
N TYR A 31 -3.25 3.63 -4.89
CA TYR A 31 -2.85 4.99 -4.53
C TYR A 31 -4.04 5.86 -4.09
N GLU A 32 -5.15 5.84 -4.83
CA GLU A 32 -6.34 6.60 -4.45
C GLU A 32 -6.95 6.09 -3.13
N LEU A 33 -6.96 4.78 -2.88
CA LEU A 33 -7.43 4.21 -1.60
C LEU A 33 -6.58 4.66 -0.41
N LEU A 34 -5.27 4.84 -0.62
CA LEU A 34 -4.33 5.33 0.39
C LEU A 34 -4.42 6.85 0.60
N ARG A 35 -5.26 7.60 -0.11
CA ARG A 35 -5.44 9.02 0.16
C ARG A 35 -6.46 9.22 1.30
N PRO A 36 -6.19 10.11 2.27
CA PRO A 36 -7.11 10.38 3.38
C PRO A 36 -8.54 10.68 2.90
N GLY A 37 -9.53 10.06 3.55
CA GLY A 37 -10.95 10.20 3.22
C GLY A 37 -11.43 9.51 1.94
N ARG A 38 -10.58 8.89 1.10
CA ARG A 38 -11.04 8.21 -0.13
C ARG A 38 -11.64 6.83 0.15
N ALA A 39 -11.08 6.10 1.12
CA ALA A 39 -11.65 4.85 1.59
C ALA A 39 -12.71 5.14 2.67
N LYS A 40 -13.88 4.50 2.55
CA LYS A 40 -14.98 4.63 3.53
C LYS A 40 -14.74 3.82 4.81
N ASP A 41 -13.99 2.74 4.68
CA ASP A 41 -13.58 1.84 5.76
C ASP A 41 -12.28 1.11 5.34
N LYS A 42 -11.81 0.19 6.18
CA LYS A 42 -10.56 -0.55 5.94
C LYS A 42 -10.66 -1.64 4.88
N GLN A 43 -11.85 -2.12 4.55
CA GLN A 43 -12.03 -3.33 3.74
C GLN A 43 -11.44 -3.18 2.33
N PRO A 44 -11.65 -2.06 1.59
CA PRO A 44 -11.03 -1.86 0.29
C PRO A 44 -9.49 -1.90 0.30
N LEU A 45 -8.85 -1.43 1.38
CA LEU A 45 -7.40 -1.50 1.53
C LEU A 45 -6.94 -2.95 1.77
N LEU A 46 -7.68 -3.71 2.59
CA LEU A 46 -7.38 -5.12 2.83
C LEU A 46 -7.57 -5.97 1.56
N ASP A 47 -8.62 -5.70 0.78
CA ASP A 47 -8.88 -6.39 -0.47
C ASP A 47 -7.77 -6.09 -1.49
N ALA A 48 -7.34 -4.82 -1.59
CA ALA A 48 -6.20 -4.44 -2.41
C ALA A 48 -4.89 -5.11 -1.99
N ALA A 49 -4.63 -5.20 -0.68
CA ALA A 49 -3.47 -5.91 -0.14
C ALA A 49 -3.51 -7.41 -0.47
N LYS A 50 -4.69 -8.03 -0.36
CA LYS A 50 -4.89 -9.42 -0.76
C LYS A 50 -4.58 -9.62 -2.25
N THR A 51 -5.08 -8.77 -3.13
CA THR A 51 -4.78 -8.84 -4.57
C THR A 51 -3.29 -8.64 -4.86
N LEU A 52 -2.63 -7.67 -4.19
CA LEU A 52 -1.17 -7.48 -4.29
C LEU A 52 -0.41 -8.77 -3.96
N ARG A 53 -0.79 -9.44 -2.86
CA ARG A 53 -0.15 -10.67 -2.40
C ARG A 53 -0.43 -11.87 -3.29
N GLU A 54 -1.71 -12.15 -3.56
CA GLU A 54 -2.16 -13.39 -4.19
C GLU A 54 -2.07 -13.36 -5.72
N THR A 55 -2.32 -12.20 -6.34
CA THR A 55 -2.33 -12.07 -7.80
C THR A 55 -0.98 -11.65 -8.35
N TYR A 56 -0.30 -10.72 -7.68
CA TYR A 56 0.92 -10.09 -8.20
C TYR A 56 2.19 -10.50 -7.44
N GLY A 57 2.08 -11.30 -6.37
CA GLY A 57 3.23 -11.69 -5.55
C GLY A 57 3.90 -10.53 -4.81
N ALA A 58 3.28 -9.34 -4.80
CA ALA A 58 3.79 -8.10 -4.22
C ALA A 58 3.60 -8.05 -2.69
N SER A 59 4.24 -8.99 -2.00
CA SER A 59 4.03 -9.23 -0.56
C SER A 59 4.42 -8.03 0.31
N ARG A 60 5.53 -7.35 0.02
CA ARG A 60 5.93 -6.15 0.80
C ARG A 60 4.99 -4.99 0.57
N MET A 61 4.43 -4.87 -0.63
CA MET A 61 3.43 -3.84 -0.89
C MET A 61 2.10 -4.16 -0.20
N ALA A 62 1.69 -5.44 -0.18
CA ALA A 62 0.52 -5.89 0.56
C ALA A 62 0.64 -5.56 2.06
N ASP A 63 1.77 -5.91 2.69
CA ASP A 63 2.02 -5.63 4.11
C ASP A 63 1.97 -4.11 4.40
N PHE A 64 2.51 -3.29 3.50
CA PHE A 64 2.46 -1.83 3.61
C PHE A 64 1.02 -1.28 3.57
N VAL A 65 0.17 -1.82 2.69
CA VAL A 65 -1.23 -1.41 2.58
C VAL A 65 -2.04 -1.85 3.80
N GLU A 66 -1.78 -3.05 4.35
CA GLU A 66 -2.41 -3.54 5.59
C GLU A 66 -2.02 -2.69 6.81
N GLU A 67 -0.76 -2.28 6.91
CA GLU A 67 -0.29 -1.36 7.95
C GLU A 67 -1.01 -0.01 7.84
N ALA A 68 -1.10 0.54 6.62
CA ALA A 68 -1.82 1.79 6.38
C ALA A 68 -3.30 1.68 6.80
N ALA A 69 -3.97 0.58 6.44
CA ALA A 69 -5.36 0.33 6.83
C ALA A 69 -5.54 0.33 8.36
N THR A 70 -4.61 -0.31 9.07
CA THR A 70 -4.61 -0.37 10.54
C THR A 70 -4.38 1.02 11.15
N VAL A 71 -3.45 1.79 10.59
CA VAL A 71 -3.17 3.17 11.05
C VAL A 71 -4.37 4.08 10.80
N TYR A 72 -5.05 3.94 9.67
CA TYR A 72 -6.19 4.77 9.28
C TYR A 72 -7.39 4.51 10.19
N GLU A 73 -7.62 3.25 10.55
CA GLU A 73 -8.65 2.86 11.52
C GLU A 73 -8.37 3.48 12.89
N ARG A 74 -7.13 3.34 13.39
CA ARG A 74 -6.72 3.89 14.69
C ARG A 74 -6.80 5.42 14.75
N ARG A 75 -6.56 6.10 13.62
CA ARG A 75 -6.52 7.58 13.55
C ARG A 75 -7.84 8.20 13.07
N GLY A 76 -8.87 7.41 12.75
CA GLY A 76 -10.15 7.90 12.23
C GLY A 76 -10.06 8.59 10.86
N LEU A 77 -9.04 8.23 10.05
CA LEU A 77 -8.71 8.90 8.78
C LEU A 77 -9.59 8.48 7.59
N TYR A 78 -10.50 7.52 7.80
CA TYR A 78 -11.56 7.18 6.85
C TYR A 78 -12.66 8.25 6.75
N THR A 79 -12.73 9.15 7.75
CA THR A 79 -13.73 10.21 7.77
C THR A 79 -13.35 11.35 6.83
N HIS A 80 -14.18 11.63 5.83
CA HIS A 80 -14.11 12.88 5.06
C HIS A 80 -14.20 14.06 6.02
N ARG A 81 -13.12 14.84 6.16
CA ARG A 81 -13.23 16.20 6.68
C ARG A 81 -13.85 17.05 5.56
N PHE A 82 -15.12 17.41 5.75
CA PHE A 82 -15.80 18.44 4.98
C PHE A 82 -15.12 19.81 5.17
#